data_AF-A0A7W6MD66-F1
#
_entry.id   AF-A0A7W6MD66-F1
#
_cell.length_a   1.000
_cell.length_b   1.000
_cell.length_c   1.000
_cell.angle_alpha   90.00
_cell.angle_beta   90.00
_cell.angle_gamma   90.00
#
_symmetry.space_group_name_H-M   'P 1'
#
loop_
_entity.id
_entity.type
_entity.pdbx_description
1 polymer ?
#
loop_
_entity_poly.entity_id
_entity_poly.type
_entity_poly.pdbx_seq_one_letter_code
_entity_poly.pdbx_strand_id
1 'polypeptide(L)'
;MIFGLFRKKNNNQVIVDRQYAALTAAARMPDLYERLNVPDTVMGRFEMLSIVMILFFRRTRASAVSGQEIAQEIVDAFFQDIDYSIRELGIGDNSVPKRMKKLAGMFYGRLETYSKAMDAGDAEALALALARNIYPETETPADMSGLCSWMMAAESHLSAVPEDLIASGSATLPPVA
;
A
#
# COMPACT_ATOMS: atom_id res chain seq x y z
N MET A 1 22.02 5.91 29.94
CA MET A 1 21.07 6.42 28.92
C MET A 1 20.38 5.27 28.17
N ILE A 2 19.78 4.31 28.87
CA ILE A 2 19.15 3.12 28.26
C ILE A 2 17.62 3.26 28.21
N PHE A 3 17.02 3.85 29.25
CA PHE A 3 15.56 4.08 29.32
C PHE A 3 15.00 5.04 28.26
N GLY A 4 15.82 5.99 27.77
CA GLY A 4 15.43 6.89 26.68
C GLY A 4 15.29 6.20 25.32
N LEU A 5 16.13 5.19 25.04
CA LEU A 5 16.03 4.38 23.82
C LEU A 5 14.79 3.48 23.83
N PHE A 6 14.47 2.85 24.96
CA PHE A 6 13.26 2.03 25.09
C PHE A 6 11.97 2.83 24.93
N ARG A 7 11.91 4.05 25.47
CA ARG A 7 10.76 4.95 25.29
C ARG A 7 10.62 5.43 23.84
N LYS A 8 11.74 5.73 23.17
CA LYS A 8 11.74 6.13 21.75
C LYS A 8 11.24 4.99 20.85
N LYS A 9 11.70 3.75 21.09
CA LYS A 9 11.22 2.57 20.35
C LYS A 9 9.72 2.32 20.56
N ASN A 10 9.22 2.49 21.79
CA ASN A 10 7.80 2.29 22.09
C ASN A 10 6.90 3.38 21.45
N ASN A 11 7.36 4.63 21.40
CA ASN A 11 6.63 5.70 20.72
C ASN A 11 6.57 5.50 19.20
N ASN A 12 7.67 5.04 18.58
CA ASN A 12 7.67 4.71 17.15
C ASN A 12 6.67 3.60 16.83
N GLN A 13 6.58 2.55 17.66
CA GLN A 13 5.61 1.47 17.45
C GLN A 13 4.18 2.00 17.43
N VAL A 14 3.81 2.88 18.36
CA VAL A 14 2.45 3.48 18.38
C VAL A 14 2.15 4.30 17.13
N ILE A 15 3.16 5.00 16.59
CA ILE A 15 3.05 5.77 15.35
C ILE A 15 2.86 4.82 14.15
N VAL A 16 3.67 3.77 14.08
CA VAL A 16 3.60 2.74 13.02
C VAL A 16 2.26 2.03 13.04
N ASP A 17 1.80 1.55 14.20
CA ASP A 17 0.53 0.85 14.36
C ASP A 17 -0.65 1.74 13.94
N ARG A 18 -0.64 3.00 14.36
CA ARG A 18 -1.67 3.98 13.99
C ARG A 18 -1.69 4.24 12.49
N GLN A 19 -0.52 4.50 11.91
CA GLN A 19 -0.42 4.79 10.48
C GLN A 19 -0.81 3.57 9.65
N TYR A 20 -0.36 2.37 10.04
CA TYR A 20 -0.71 1.12 9.40
C TYR A 20 -2.23 0.86 9.47
N ALA A 21 -2.86 1.09 10.63
CA ALA A 21 -4.32 0.99 10.77
C ALA A 21 -5.06 1.97 9.85
N ALA A 22 -4.60 3.22 9.72
CA ALA A 22 -5.19 4.20 8.82
C ALA A 22 -5.06 3.79 7.34
N LEU A 23 -3.89 3.30 6.93
CA LEU A 23 -3.63 2.84 5.56
C LEU A 23 -4.44 1.59 5.20
N THR A 24 -4.48 0.60 6.10
CA THR A 24 -5.27 -0.62 5.89
C THR A 24 -6.78 -0.35 5.90
N ALA A 25 -7.26 0.60 6.70
CA ALA A 25 -8.65 1.05 6.64
C ALA A 25 -8.98 1.72 5.30
N ALA A 26 -8.09 2.57 4.78
CA ALA A 26 -8.26 3.19 3.46
C ALA A 26 -8.31 2.13 2.33
N ALA A 27 -7.45 1.12 2.38
CA ALA A 27 -7.47 0.02 1.41
C ALA A 27 -8.78 -0.81 1.45
N ARG A 28 -9.56 -0.71 2.53
CA ARG A 28 -10.81 -1.46 2.76
C ARG A 28 -12.07 -0.61 2.55
N MET A 29 -11.95 0.62 2.02
CA MET A 29 -13.13 1.44 1.69
C MET A 29 -14.05 0.70 0.70
N PRO A 30 -15.34 0.46 1.01
CA PRO A 30 -16.24 -0.33 0.17
C PRO A 30 -16.35 0.17 -1.28
N ASP A 31 -16.37 1.50 -1.47
CA ASP A 31 -16.48 2.13 -2.78
C ASP A 31 -15.37 1.74 -3.76
N LEU A 32 -14.17 1.37 -3.27
CA LEU A 32 -13.09 0.86 -4.11
C LEU A 32 -13.51 -0.41 -4.84
N TYR A 33 -14.24 -1.28 -4.15
CA TYR A 33 -14.70 -2.58 -4.65
C TYR A 33 -16.02 -2.45 -5.40
N GLU A 34 -16.93 -1.61 -4.91
CA GLU A 34 -18.28 -1.46 -5.46
C GLU A 34 -18.32 -0.55 -6.69
N ARG A 35 -17.48 0.50 -6.74
CA ARG A 35 -17.54 1.55 -7.76
C ARG A 35 -16.33 1.59 -8.68
N LEU A 36 -15.15 1.19 -8.19
CA LEU A 36 -13.89 1.29 -8.94
C LEU A 36 -13.41 -0.05 -9.51
N ASN A 37 -14.31 -1.03 -9.61
CA ASN A 37 -14.07 -2.30 -10.29
C ASN A 37 -12.90 -3.11 -9.69
N VAL A 38 -12.65 -2.99 -8.39
CA VAL A 38 -11.70 -3.86 -7.70
C VAL A 38 -12.44 -5.13 -7.24
N PRO A 39 -11.95 -6.33 -7.57
CA PRO A 39 -12.64 -7.55 -7.18
C PRO A 39 -12.49 -7.79 -5.67
N ASP A 40 -13.59 -7.98 -4.94
CA ASP A 40 -13.54 -8.31 -3.50
C ASP A 40 -13.15 -9.79 -3.29
N THR A 41 -11.88 -10.08 -3.54
CA THR A 41 -11.24 -11.38 -3.33
C THR A 41 -9.98 -11.20 -2.48
N VAL A 42 -9.40 -12.29 -1.99
CA VAL A 42 -8.10 -12.26 -1.28
C VAL A 42 -7.03 -11.53 -2.11
N MET A 43 -6.98 -11.81 -3.41
CA MET A 43 -6.02 -11.14 -4.29
C MET A 43 -6.37 -9.68 -4.52
N GLY A 44 -7.65 -9.32 -4.74
CA GLY A 44 -8.02 -7.91 -4.90
C GLY A 44 -7.78 -7.07 -3.64
N ARG A 45 -7.98 -7.64 -2.45
CA ARG A 45 -7.60 -7.00 -1.18
C ARG A 45 -6.09 -6.82 -1.06
N PHE A 46 -5.30 -7.81 -1.49
CA PHE A 46 -3.83 -7.67 -1.57
C PHE A 46 -3.42 -6.56 -2.56
N GLU A 47 -4.09 -6.44 -3.71
CA GLU A 47 -3.85 -5.35 -4.66
C GLU A 47 -4.10 -3.99 -4.01
N MET A 48 -5.23 -3.81 -3.32
CA MET A 48 -5.55 -2.54 -2.67
C MET A 48 -4.59 -2.19 -1.53
N LEU A 49 -4.23 -3.16 -0.69
CA LEU A 49 -3.21 -2.95 0.34
C LEU A 49 -1.88 -2.54 -0.31
N SER A 50 -1.48 -3.23 -1.38
CA SER A 50 -0.26 -2.90 -2.12
C SER A 50 -0.30 -1.48 -2.69
N ILE A 51 -1.40 -1.07 -3.32
CA ILE A 51 -1.58 0.28 -3.87
C ILE A 51 -1.42 1.34 -2.77
N VAL A 52 -2.09 1.16 -1.64
CA VAL A 52 -2.01 2.11 -0.52
C VAL A 52 -0.61 2.19 0.06
N MET A 53 0.07 1.06 0.25
CA MET A 53 1.46 1.04 0.74
C MET A 53 2.42 1.69 -0.26
N ILE A 54 2.23 1.47 -1.57
CA ILE A 54 3.01 2.11 -2.63
C ILE A 54 2.83 3.63 -2.59
N LEU A 55 1.59 4.13 -2.50
CA LEU A 55 1.30 5.56 -2.41
C LEU A 55 1.97 6.19 -1.18
N PHE A 56 1.87 5.53 -0.02
CA PHE A 56 2.52 6.00 1.20
C PHE A 56 4.05 6.01 1.08
N PHE A 57 4.64 4.93 0.55
CA PHE A 57 6.09 4.83 0.35
C PHE A 57 6.62 5.89 -0.63
N ARG A 58 5.87 6.18 -1.70
CA ARG A 58 6.19 7.27 -2.64
C ARG A 58 6.20 8.61 -1.93
N ARG A 59 5.21 8.89 -1.08
CA ARG A 59 5.14 10.12 -0.29
C ARG A 59 6.34 10.27 0.65
N THR A 60 6.74 9.22 1.34
CA THR A 60 7.81 9.27 2.34
C THR A 60 9.21 9.24 1.73
N ARG A 61 9.35 8.96 0.43
CA ARG A 61 10.64 9.04 -0.28
C ARG A 61 11.28 10.44 -0.19
N ALA A 62 10.47 11.48 -0.13
CA ALA A 62 10.91 12.87 0.01
C ALA A 62 11.06 13.32 1.48
N SER A 63 10.63 12.50 2.45
CA SER A 63 10.74 12.82 3.88
C SER A 63 12.18 12.74 4.37
N ALA A 64 12.43 13.35 5.54
CA ALA A 64 13.67 13.14 6.28
C ALA A 64 13.85 11.67 6.68
N VAL A 65 15.06 11.29 7.10
CA VAL A 65 15.42 9.91 7.47
C VAL A 65 14.39 9.27 8.40
N SER A 66 13.90 9.99 9.41
CA SER A 66 12.89 9.47 10.33
C SER A 66 11.56 9.09 9.66
N GLY A 67 11.12 9.83 8.64
CA GLY A 67 9.92 9.49 7.88
C GLY A 67 10.14 8.27 6.98
N GLN A 68 11.34 8.13 6.42
CA GLN A 68 11.74 6.94 5.65
C GLN A 68 11.82 5.69 6.53
N GLU A 69 12.37 5.82 7.75
CA GLU A 69 12.40 4.74 8.75
C GLU A 69 11.00 4.28 9.13
N ILE A 70 10.08 5.20 9.42
CA ILE A 70 8.66 4.89 9.70
C ILE A 70 8.02 4.15 8.52
N ALA A 71 8.28 4.59 7.29
CA ALA A 71 7.75 3.92 6.10
C ALA A 71 8.27 2.49 5.93
N GLN A 72 9.55 2.26 6.22
CA GLN A 72 10.11 0.91 6.21
C GLN A 72 9.45 0.02 7.28
N GLU A 73 9.30 0.52 8.52
CA GLU A 73 8.63 -0.23 9.59
C GLU A 73 7.17 -0.58 9.22
N ILE A 74 6.47 0.31 8.51
CA ILE A 74 5.11 0.06 8.01
C ILE A 74 5.08 -1.00 6.90
N VAL A 75 6.03 -0.97 5.96
CA VAL A 75 6.14 -1.99 4.90
C VAL A 75 6.51 -3.35 5.49
N ASP A 76 7.37 -3.39 6.50
CA ASP A 76 7.72 -4.61 7.22
C ASP A 76 6.49 -5.19 7.94
N ALA A 77 5.72 -4.35 8.64
CA ALA A 77 4.45 -4.73 9.27
C ALA A 77 3.44 -5.28 8.25
N PHE A 78 3.35 -4.66 7.06
CA PHE A 78 2.51 -5.14 5.96
C PHE A 78 2.89 -6.57 5.51
N PHE A 79 4.18 -6.84 5.26
CA PHE A 79 4.61 -8.18 4.88
C PHE A 79 4.46 -9.20 6.01
N GLN A 80 4.61 -8.77 7.25
CA GLN A 80 4.36 -9.61 8.41
C GLN A 80 2.86 -10.00 8.50
N ASP A 81 1.95 -9.07 8.27
CA ASP A 81 0.49 -9.30 8.22
C ASP A 81 0.10 -10.27 7.09
N ILE A 82 0.75 -10.16 5.93
CA ILE A 82 0.59 -11.13 4.84
C ILE A 82 1.07 -12.53 5.25
N ASP A 83 2.25 -12.64 5.89
CA ASP A 83 2.78 -13.94 6.35
C ASP A 83 1.81 -14.62 7.32
N TYR A 84 1.26 -13.85 8.28
CA TYR A 84 0.23 -14.34 9.19
C TYR A 84 -1.04 -14.77 8.45
N SER A 85 -1.56 -13.93 7.56
CA SER A 85 -2.76 -14.23 6.77
C SER A 85 -2.61 -15.52 5.95
N ILE A 86 -1.44 -15.77 5.36
CA ILE A 86 -1.16 -17.01 4.62
C ILE A 86 -1.23 -18.23 5.54
N ARG A 87 -0.63 -18.15 6.73
CA ARG A 87 -0.62 -19.26 7.70
C ARG A 87 -2.03 -19.53 8.24
N GLU A 88 -2.80 -18.48 8.51
CA GLU A 88 -4.19 -18.57 8.96
C GLU A 88 -5.10 -19.25 7.92
N LEU A 89 -4.79 -19.10 6.63
CA LEU A 89 -5.47 -19.83 5.54
C LEU A 89 -5.07 -21.33 5.46
N GLY A 90 -4.33 -21.85 6.44
CA GLY A 90 -3.93 -23.25 6.52
C GLY A 90 -2.81 -23.64 5.55
N ILE A 91 -2.10 -22.66 4.99
CA ILE A 91 -0.97 -22.93 4.11
C ILE A 91 0.21 -23.36 4.97
N GLY A 92 0.65 -24.61 4.80
CA GLY A 92 1.71 -25.20 5.62
C GLY A 92 3.05 -24.45 5.50
N ASP A 93 3.81 -24.44 6.60
CA ASP A 93 5.05 -23.66 6.78
C ASP A 93 6.08 -23.85 5.66
N ASN A 94 6.14 -25.03 5.05
CA ASN A 94 7.05 -25.33 3.93
C ASN A 94 6.70 -24.57 2.64
N SER A 95 5.45 -24.13 2.49
CA SER A 95 4.96 -23.39 1.30
C SER A 95 4.95 -21.88 1.49
N VAL A 96 4.94 -21.40 2.75
CA VAL A 96 4.87 -19.97 3.09
C VAL A 96 6.02 -19.17 2.45
N PRO A 97 7.31 -19.57 2.55
CA PRO A 97 8.40 -18.79 1.97
C PRO A 97 8.28 -18.60 0.45
N LYS A 98 7.80 -19.62 -0.27
CA LYS A 98 7.59 -19.55 -1.72
C LYS A 98 6.48 -18.56 -2.08
N ARG A 99 5.39 -18.55 -1.32
CA ARG A 99 4.28 -17.61 -1.51
C ARG A 99 4.67 -16.19 -1.14
N MET A 100 5.35 -16.01 -0.01
CA MET A 100 5.89 -14.71 0.40
C MET A 100 6.82 -14.14 -0.67
N LYS A 101 7.73 -14.95 -1.23
CA LYS A 101 8.60 -14.52 -2.34
C LYS A 101 7.79 -14.07 -3.56
N LYS A 102 6.71 -14.81 -3.91
CA LYS A 102 5.83 -14.44 -5.02
C LYS A 102 5.12 -13.11 -4.75
N LEU A 103 4.53 -12.92 -3.58
CA LEU A 103 3.81 -11.69 -3.21
C LEU A 103 4.75 -10.49 -3.10
N ALA A 104 5.95 -10.68 -2.57
CA ALA A 104 6.98 -9.63 -2.56
C ALA A 104 7.38 -9.22 -3.98
N GLY A 105 7.66 -10.18 -4.87
CA GLY A 105 7.96 -9.87 -6.28
C GLY A 105 6.81 -9.15 -6.99
N MET A 106 5.57 -9.57 -6.69
CA MET A 106 4.36 -8.90 -7.12
C MET A 106 4.29 -7.44 -6.64
N PHE A 107 4.52 -7.19 -5.35
CA PHE A 107 4.52 -5.85 -4.75
C PHE A 107 5.59 -4.95 -5.37
N TYR A 108 6.84 -5.38 -5.43
CA TYR A 108 7.94 -4.54 -5.94
C TYR A 108 7.83 -4.26 -7.44
N GLY A 109 7.35 -5.22 -8.24
CA GLY A 109 7.07 -4.98 -9.66
C GLY A 109 5.93 -3.96 -9.87
N ARG A 110 4.91 -3.98 -9.02
CA ARG A 110 3.84 -2.97 -8.98
C ARG A 110 4.37 -1.61 -8.56
N LEU A 111 5.17 -1.56 -7.49
CA LEU A 111 5.80 -0.34 -7.01
C LEU A 111 6.57 0.36 -8.12
N GLU A 112 7.41 -0.38 -8.86
CA GLU A 112 8.17 0.17 -9.98
C GLU A 112 7.26 0.66 -11.11
N THR A 113 6.33 -0.19 -11.57
CA THR A 113 5.46 0.13 -12.72
C THR A 113 4.54 1.31 -12.43
N TYR A 114 3.86 1.29 -11.29
CA TYR A 114 2.92 2.35 -10.91
C TYR A 114 3.68 3.65 -10.63
N SER A 115 4.84 3.58 -9.95
CA SER A 115 5.67 4.76 -9.72
C SER A 115 6.09 5.43 -11.01
N LYS A 116 6.54 4.65 -12.00
CA LYS A 116 6.97 5.18 -13.29
C LYS A 116 5.83 5.90 -14.03
N ALA A 117 4.63 5.32 -14.02
CA ALA A 117 3.46 5.95 -14.65
C ALA A 117 3.05 7.25 -13.94
N MET A 118 2.99 7.24 -12.60
CA MET A 118 2.67 8.41 -11.79
C MET A 118 3.73 9.52 -11.92
N ASP A 119 5.02 9.18 -11.88
CA ASP A 119 6.14 10.12 -12.07
C ASP A 119 6.07 10.82 -13.45
N ALA A 120 5.54 10.13 -14.46
CA ALA A 120 5.34 10.67 -15.80
C ALA A 120 3.99 11.40 -15.98
N GLY A 121 3.09 11.35 -15.00
CA GLY A 121 1.71 11.83 -15.14
C GLY A 121 0.89 11.04 -16.18
N ASP A 122 1.30 9.81 -16.50
CA ASP A 122 0.72 8.98 -17.55
C ASP A 122 -0.43 8.11 -17.00
N ALA A 123 -1.64 8.69 -16.99
CA ALA A 123 -2.84 8.03 -16.50
C ALA A 123 -3.22 6.80 -17.34
N GLU A 124 -2.93 6.80 -18.65
CA GLU A 124 -3.23 5.66 -19.52
C GLU A 124 -2.32 4.48 -19.18
N ALA A 125 -1.02 4.72 -19.03
CA ALA A 125 -0.07 3.69 -18.61
C ALA A 125 -0.40 3.13 -17.21
N LEU A 126 -0.84 3.99 -16.29
CA LEU A 126 -1.27 3.57 -14.96
C LEU A 126 -2.52 2.68 -15.03
N ALA A 127 -3.55 3.08 -15.77
CA ALA A 127 -4.78 2.31 -15.94
C ALA A 127 -4.50 0.93 -16.59
N LEU A 128 -3.65 0.88 -17.62
CA LEU A 128 -3.24 -0.39 -18.25
C LEU A 128 -2.46 -1.29 -17.29
N ALA A 129 -1.57 -0.71 -16.48
CA ALA A 129 -0.83 -1.46 -15.47
C ALA A 129 -1.75 -2.03 -14.38
N LEU A 130 -2.72 -1.24 -13.92
CA LEU A 130 -3.75 -1.68 -12.97
C LEU A 130 -4.57 -2.83 -13.56
N ALA A 131 -5.04 -2.70 -14.81
CA ALA A 131 -5.85 -3.73 -15.46
C ALA A 131 -5.09 -5.05 -15.55
N ARG A 132 -3.83 -5.02 -16.00
CA ARG A 132 -2.97 -6.22 -16.09
C ARG A 132 -2.72 -6.88 -14.73
N ASN A 133 -2.57 -6.09 -13.66
CA ASN A 133 -2.17 -6.61 -12.36
C ASN A 133 -3.35 -7.11 -11.52
N ILE A 134 -4.52 -6.49 -11.65
CA ILE A 134 -5.75 -6.85 -10.94
C ILE A 134 -6.53 -7.94 -11.72
N TYR A 135 -6.48 -7.89 -13.05
CA TYR A 135 -7.15 -8.83 -13.97
C TYR A 135 -6.16 -9.47 -14.96
N PRO A 136 -5.20 -10.30 -14.49
CA PRO A 136 -4.16 -10.86 -15.35
C PRO A 136 -4.66 -11.88 -16.39
N GLU A 137 -5.85 -12.44 -16.21
CA GLU A 137 -6.39 -13.56 -17.00
C GLU A 137 -7.60 -13.17 -17.88
N THR A 138 -7.84 -11.88 -18.10
CA THR A 138 -8.99 -11.41 -18.91
C THR A 138 -8.61 -11.10 -20.35
N GLU A 139 -9.37 -11.63 -21.32
CA GLU A 139 -9.17 -11.38 -22.76
C GLU A 139 -9.38 -9.90 -23.14
N THR A 140 -10.35 -9.24 -22.50
CA THR A 140 -10.57 -7.80 -22.62
C THR A 140 -10.11 -7.13 -21.33
N PRO A 141 -9.21 -6.13 -21.38
CA PRO A 141 -8.79 -5.39 -20.19
C PRO A 141 -10.00 -4.81 -19.46
N ALA A 142 -10.10 -5.08 -18.16
CA ALA A 142 -11.09 -4.43 -17.31
C ALA A 142 -10.84 -2.92 -17.27
N ASP A 143 -11.92 -2.13 -17.27
CA ASP A 143 -11.80 -0.68 -17.11
C ASP A 143 -11.32 -0.34 -15.70
N MET A 144 -10.12 0.24 -15.62
CA MET A 144 -9.48 0.71 -14.39
C MET A 144 -9.36 2.24 -14.34
N SER A 145 -10.05 2.97 -15.21
CA SER A 145 -9.98 4.44 -15.26
C SER A 145 -10.42 5.10 -13.94
N GLY A 146 -11.45 4.54 -13.29
CA GLY A 146 -11.92 4.98 -11.98
C GLY A 146 -10.86 4.81 -10.88
N LEU A 147 -10.27 3.61 -10.77
CA LEU A 147 -9.21 3.34 -9.80
C LEU A 147 -7.94 4.15 -10.09
N CYS A 148 -7.57 4.31 -11.35
CA CYS A 148 -6.47 5.17 -11.79
C CYS A 148 -6.70 6.62 -11.35
N SER A 149 -7.90 7.16 -11.59
CA SER A 149 -8.25 8.54 -11.20
C SER A 149 -8.17 8.73 -9.69
N TRP A 150 -8.70 7.76 -8.93
CA TRP A 150 -8.58 7.77 -7.47
C TRP A 150 -7.13 7.68 -7.01
N MET A 151 -6.29 6.83 -7.62
CA MET A 151 -4.89 6.67 -7.26
C MET A 151 -4.07 7.95 -7.49
N MET A 152 -4.32 8.67 -8.60
CA MET A 152 -3.72 9.98 -8.88
C MET A 152 -4.18 11.06 -7.89
N ALA A 153 -5.47 11.04 -7.53
CA ALA A 153 -6.01 11.95 -6.51
C ALA A 153 -5.44 11.65 -5.12
N ALA A 154 -5.28 10.37 -4.77
CA ALA A 154 -4.68 9.92 -3.52
C ALA A 154 -3.20 10.28 -3.41
N GLU A 155 -2.45 10.16 -4.51
CA GLU A 155 -1.08 10.65 -4.57
C GLU A 155 -1.00 12.16 -4.33
N SER A 156 -1.86 12.93 -5.01
CA SER A 156 -1.94 14.39 -4.84
C SER A 156 -2.34 14.78 -3.41
N HIS A 157 -3.23 14.03 -2.79
CA HIS A 157 -3.62 14.23 -1.40
C HIS A 157 -2.46 13.96 -0.45
N LEU A 158 -1.78 12.81 -0.61
CA LEU A 158 -0.66 12.42 0.24
C LEU A 158 0.52 13.36 0.10
N SER A 159 0.85 13.81 -1.12
CA SER A 159 1.93 14.76 -1.38
C SER A 159 1.73 16.10 -0.66
N ALA A 160 0.48 16.50 -0.43
CA ALA A 160 0.13 17.68 0.34
C ALA A 160 0.13 17.47 1.87
N VAL A 161 0.21 16.23 2.36
CA VAL A 161 0.24 15.94 3.81
C VAL A 161 1.54 16.50 4.41
N PRO A 162 1.48 17.34 5.45
CA PRO A 162 2.67 17.86 6.13
C PRO A 162 3.52 16.78 6.84
N GLU A 163 4.83 17.03 6.99
CA GLU A 163 5.77 16.08 7.62
C GLU A 163 5.44 15.78 9.09
N ASP A 164 4.87 16.72 9.82
CA ASP A 164 4.43 16.51 11.21
C ASP A 164 3.31 15.47 11.31
N LEU A 165 2.40 15.42 10.33
CA LEU A 165 1.36 14.39 10.26
C LEU A 165 1.92 13.02 9.85
N ILE A 166 2.94 12.99 9.00
CA ILE A 166 3.67 11.75 8.69
C ILE A 166 4.36 11.23 9.96
N ALA A 167 5.06 12.11 10.68
CA ALA A 167 5.78 11.77 11.90
C ALA A 167 4.85 11.37 13.06
N SER A 168 3.59 11.82 13.07
CA SER A 168 2.59 11.44 14.08
C SER A 168 1.72 10.24 13.68
N GLY A 169 1.95 9.67 12.49
CA GLY A 169 1.21 8.53 11.96
C GLY A 169 -0.26 8.87 11.68
N SER A 170 -0.51 10.03 11.11
CA SER A 170 -1.85 10.62 10.91
C SER A 170 -2.15 10.94 9.45
N ALA A 171 -1.38 10.39 8.51
CA ALA A 171 -1.66 10.54 7.09
C ALA A 171 -2.87 9.71 6.67
N THR A 172 -3.76 10.31 5.89
CA THR A 172 -4.99 9.70 5.38
C THR A 172 -4.99 9.67 3.86
N LEU A 173 -5.91 8.90 3.28
CA LEU A 173 -6.18 8.89 1.84
C LEU A 173 -7.57 9.51 1.61
N PRO A 174 -7.81 10.11 0.44
CA PRO A 174 -9.10 10.70 0.13
C PRO A 174 -10.18 9.61 -0.05
N PRO A 175 -11.45 9.95 0.23
CA PRO A 175 -12.56 9.06 -0.10
C PRO A 175 -12.66 8.84 -1.61
N VAL A 176 -13.39 7.80 -2.01
CA VAL A 176 -13.78 7.61 -3.42
C VAL A 176 -14.87 8.63 -3.76
N ALA A 177 -14.60 9.51 -4.73
CA ALA A 177 -15.54 10.52 -5.21
C ALA A 177 -16.68 9.86 -6.01
#